data_AF-A0A1V0TZ41-F1
#
_entry.id   AF-A0A1V0TZ41-F1
#
_cell.length_a   1.000
_cell.length_b   1.000
_cell.length_c   1.000
_cell.angle_alpha   90.00
_cell.angle_beta   90.00
_cell.angle_gamma   90.00
#
_symmetry.space_group_name_H-M   'P 1'
#
loop_
_entity.id
_entity.type
_entity.pdbx_description
1 polymer ?
#
loop_
_entity_poly.entity_id
_entity_poly.type
_entity_poly.pdbx_seq_one_letter_code
_entity_poly.pdbx_strand_id
1 'polypeptide(L)'
;MTDQGARRGQEDKWWRQLYGDGGDGEVGADSGAVRDAGACAAADSLDERVNSALRTLTPPGRRAPGSTPPPSSSSPVPAPPPSPAPEPAPEPEPGPPSDVPLAHPPVALPAADPEALDDLVPDTELDGAAYGCLTLRAVSLRGDRARYHGEARRDALLTARFGSGRDTLLLVAVATGRPGPEGSPRAARDACARIAAAVGRSGTRLAEDLRGGRRDALRSGLRRLTARGYGTVRGRAPEPAAEPPAAAEDHPAAVRCLLLPADPDCRTRVFFGAGAGGFFRLCDGAWQDLEPAVPQGEAFLFRPVDGRAGDTLLMCSAGLARPLRADTTYADRLALRWGGEPPALSAFLSAAQLPSAGHAGDRTAVGVWES
;
A
#
# COMPACT_ATOMS: atom_id res chain seq x y z
N MET A 1 28.76 44.07 -27.87
CA MET A 1 29.34 43.51 -26.63
C MET A 1 28.29 43.67 -25.56
N THR A 2 27.71 42.54 -25.18
CA THR A 2 26.27 42.39 -24.98
C THR A 2 25.93 42.29 -23.49
N ASP A 3 24.74 42.77 -23.16
CA ASP A 3 24.09 42.88 -21.84
C ASP A 3 23.80 41.52 -21.14
N GLN A 4 24.64 40.51 -21.39
CA GLN A 4 24.53 39.14 -20.87
C GLN A 4 25.54 38.83 -19.75
N GLY A 5 26.58 39.65 -19.55
CA GLY A 5 27.56 39.46 -18.48
C GLY A 5 27.07 39.90 -17.09
N ALA A 6 26.17 40.89 -17.02
CA ALA A 6 25.70 41.47 -15.76
C ALA A 6 24.64 40.60 -15.04
N ARG A 7 23.80 39.86 -15.78
CA ARG A 7 22.75 39.00 -15.21
C ARG A 7 23.27 37.70 -14.58
N ARG A 8 24.30 37.08 -15.17
CA ARG A 8 24.92 35.86 -14.59
C ARG A 8 25.65 36.12 -13.27
N GLY A 9 26.28 37.29 -13.12
CA GLY A 9 26.94 37.66 -11.86
C GLY A 9 25.97 37.93 -10.69
N GLN A 10 24.71 38.20 -10.99
CA GLN A 10 23.66 38.45 -10.00
C GLN A 10 23.03 37.15 -9.50
N GLU A 11 22.86 36.15 -10.38
CA GLU A 11 22.41 34.79 -10.02
C GLU A 11 23.46 34.05 -9.18
N ASP A 12 24.76 34.15 -9.52
CA ASP A 12 25.85 33.54 -8.75
C ASP A 12 26.03 34.18 -7.36
N LYS A 13 25.68 35.46 -7.20
CA LYS A 13 25.64 36.13 -5.89
C LYS A 13 24.46 35.68 -5.06
N TRP A 14 23.31 35.48 -5.70
CA TRP A 14 22.09 35.00 -5.05
C TRP A 14 22.26 33.56 -4.49
N TRP A 15 22.89 32.67 -5.25
CA TRP A 15 23.18 31.30 -4.79
C TRP A 15 24.16 31.22 -3.62
N ARG A 16 25.18 32.09 -3.57
CA ARG A 16 26.14 32.14 -2.44
C ARG A 16 25.52 32.68 -1.15
N GLN A 17 24.48 33.51 -1.26
CA GLN A 17 23.80 34.09 -0.11
C GLN A 17 22.86 33.09 0.60
N LEU A 18 22.46 32.02 -0.10
CA LEU A 18 21.52 31.02 0.43
C LEU A 18 22.21 29.83 1.12
N TYR A 19 23.49 29.54 0.81
CA TYR A 19 24.17 28.29 1.23
C TYR A 19 25.64 28.44 1.68
N GLY A 20 26.09 29.62 2.10
CA GLY A 20 27.51 29.86 2.42
C GLY A 20 27.79 30.64 3.69
N ASP A 21 28.12 29.89 4.73
CA ASP A 21 28.95 30.16 5.92
C ASP A 21 28.43 31.10 7.03
N GLY A 22 28.51 30.57 8.25
CA GLY A 22 27.84 31.09 9.44
C GLY A 22 28.59 32.21 10.18
N GLY A 23 27.86 32.90 11.04
CA GLY A 23 28.43 33.82 12.03
C GLY A 23 27.46 34.88 12.52
N ASP A 24 26.86 34.61 13.68
CA ASP A 24 26.55 35.54 14.78
C ASP A 24 25.36 36.53 14.68
N GLY A 25 24.48 36.48 15.70
CA GLY A 25 23.81 37.70 16.23
C GLY A 25 22.27 37.69 16.33
N GLU A 26 21.78 37.25 17.50
CA GLU A 26 20.58 37.66 18.28
C GLU A 26 19.26 38.13 17.61
N VAL A 27 18.15 37.37 17.75
CA VAL A 27 17.03 37.42 18.75
C VAL A 27 16.02 38.58 18.61
N GLY A 28 14.78 38.22 18.27
CA GLY A 28 13.56 39.01 18.50
C GLY A 28 12.29 38.15 18.39
N ALA A 29 11.56 38.00 19.51
CA ALA A 29 10.29 37.27 19.70
C ALA A 29 9.11 37.92 18.90
N ASP A 30 7.98 37.29 18.57
CA ASP A 30 7.04 36.48 19.39
C ASP A 30 5.96 35.85 18.46
N SER A 31 5.52 34.61 18.75
CA SER A 31 4.10 34.18 18.70
C SER A 31 3.98 32.65 18.84
N GLY A 32 3.47 32.21 20.01
CA GLY A 32 2.38 31.23 20.07
C GLY A 32 2.69 29.73 19.92
N ALA A 33 3.45 29.13 20.84
CA ALA A 33 3.41 27.67 21.05
C ALA A 33 3.55 27.30 22.53
N VAL A 34 2.70 26.37 22.96
CA VAL A 34 2.61 25.78 24.30
C VAL A 34 3.94 25.11 24.66
N ARG A 35 4.49 25.44 25.84
CA ARG A 35 5.67 24.82 26.44
C ARG A 35 5.26 24.04 27.69
N ASP A 36 5.82 22.86 27.91
CA ASP A 36 6.57 22.58 29.15
C ASP A 36 7.34 21.25 29.17
N ALA A 37 8.44 21.30 29.94
CA ALA A 37 9.46 20.30 30.30
C ALA A 37 10.53 20.00 29.21
N GLY A 38 11.82 20.27 29.36
CA GLY A 38 12.67 20.58 30.52
C GLY A 38 13.93 19.72 30.42
N ALA A 39 15.09 20.32 30.12
CA ALA A 39 16.33 19.61 29.76
C ALA A 39 17.05 18.96 30.96
N CYS A 40 17.75 17.83 30.71
CA CYS A 40 18.77 17.29 31.61
C CYS A 40 19.93 16.62 30.83
N ALA A 41 21.07 16.49 31.52
CA ALA A 41 22.44 16.58 31.03
C ALA A 41 23.06 15.34 30.33
N ALA A 42 24.10 15.66 29.54
CA ALA A 42 25.26 14.85 29.10
C ALA A 42 24.97 13.52 28.38
N ALA A 43 24.99 13.58 27.04
CA ALA A 43 25.05 12.39 26.19
C ALA A 43 26.50 11.92 26.04
N ASP A 44 26.76 10.64 26.29
CA ASP A 44 27.99 9.94 25.87
C ASP A 44 28.25 10.19 24.39
N SER A 45 29.51 10.43 24.02
CA SER A 45 29.86 10.74 22.63
C SER A 45 29.61 9.52 21.73
N LEU A 46 29.20 9.79 20.49
CA LEU A 46 28.97 8.78 19.45
C LEU A 46 30.20 7.86 19.27
N ASP A 47 31.39 8.42 19.47
CA ASP A 47 32.67 7.74 19.32
C ASP A 47 32.89 6.63 20.37
N GLU A 48 32.38 6.78 21.59
CA GLU A 48 32.47 5.74 22.63
C GLU A 48 31.55 4.55 22.33
N ARG A 49 30.37 4.81 21.75
CA ARG A 49 29.42 3.76 21.36
C ARG A 49 29.91 2.95 20.18
N VAL A 50 30.54 3.61 19.19
CA VAL A 50 31.13 2.95 18.02
C VAL A 50 32.34 2.09 18.42
N ASN A 51 33.19 2.58 19.34
CA ASN A 51 34.34 1.82 19.82
C ASN A 51 33.95 0.57 20.64
N SER A 52 32.82 0.62 21.37
CA SER A 52 32.27 -0.54 22.07
C SER A 52 31.76 -1.62 21.10
N ALA A 53 31.09 -1.20 20.01
CA ALA A 53 30.58 -2.12 18.99
C ALA A 53 31.71 -2.85 18.23
N LEU A 54 32.80 -2.15 17.91
CA LEU A 54 33.91 -2.73 17.12
C LEU A 54 34.73 -3.78 17.89
N ARG A 55 34.77 -3.73 19.24
CA ARG A 55 35.44 -4.75 20.06
C ARG A 55 34.70 -6.09 20.12
N THR A 56 33.42 -6.11 19.75
CA THR A 56 32.57 -7.29 19.87
C THR A 56 32.55 -8.18 18.61
N LEU A 57 33.17 -7.74 17.51
CA LEU A 57 33.05 -8.39 16.19
C LEU A 57 34.34 -9.03 15.64
N THR A 58 35.35 -9.31 16.46
CA THR A 58 36.58 -9.97 15.97
C THR A 58 36.68 -11.43 16.45
N PRO A 59 36.32 -12.43 15.64
CA PRO A 59 36.72 -13.82 15.87
C PRO A 59 38.11 -14.12 15.23
N PRO A 60 38.93 -15.00 15.82
CA PRO A 60 40.25 -15.34 15.27
C PRO A 60 40.14 -16.28 14.06
N GLY A 61 40.96 -16.03 13.06
CA GLY A 61 40.95 -16.72 11.76
C GLY A 61 41.46 -18.16 11.76
N ARG A 62 41.03 -18.93 10.76
CA ARG A 62 41.69 -20.17 10.35
C ARG A 62 41.58 -20.42 8.83
N ARG A 63 42.59 -21.15 8.36
CA ARG A 63 43.25 -21.16 7.04
C ARG A 63 42.68 -22.25 6.11
N ALA A 64 42.65 -21.99 4.80
CA ALA A 64 42.39 -22.96 3.71
C ALA A 64 43.61 -23.87 3.42
N PRO A 65 43.42 -25.03 2.75
CA PRO A 65 43.69 -25.17 1.29
C PRO A 65 42.72 -26.18 0.60
N GLY A 66 42.60 -26.44 -0.72
CA GLY A 66 43.19 -25.99 -2.00
C GLY A 66 42.73 -26.94 -3.15
N SER A 67 42.61 -26.42 -4.39
CA SER A 67 42.91 -27.05 -5.72
C SER A 67 42.06 -28.24 -6.29
N THR A 68 41.12 -28.03 -7.25
CA THR A 68 41.17 -28.17 -8.76
C THR A 68 40.69 -29.53 -9.39
N PRO A 69 40.19 -29.59 -10.67
CA PRO A 69 39.11 -30.49 -11.17
C PRO A 69 39.50 -31.42 -12.39
N PRO A 70 38.61 -31.78 -13.36
CA PRO A 70 37.86 -33.04 -13.59
C PRO A 70 38.38 -33.87 -14.82
N PRO A 71 37.71 -34.91 -15.42
CA PRO A 71 36.56 -34.72 -16.37
C PRO A 71 35.61 -35.95 -16.68
N SER A 72 34.56 -35.69 -17.51
CA SER A 72 33.89 -36.58 -18.54
C SER A 72 33.14 -37.87 -18.11
N SER A 73 32.11 -38.44 -18.76
CA SER A 73 31.18 -38.16 -19.89
C SER A 73 30.34 -39.45 -20.12
N SER A 74 29.04 -39.40 -20.45
CA SER A 74 28.38 -40.38 -21.35
C SER A 74 26.89 -40.04 -21.63
N SER A 75 26.53 -40.06 -22.92
CA SER A 75 25.20 -39.82 -23.52
C SER A 75 24.40 -41.14 -23.73
N PRO A 76 23.39 -41.25 -24.63
CA PRO A 76 21.95 -40.96 -24.49
C PRO A 76 21.02 -42.18 -24.80
N VAL A 77 19.69 -42.07 -24.67
CA VAL A 77 18.71 -43.03 -25.26
C VAL A 77 17.50 -42.28 -25.88
N PRO A 78 17.05 -42.61 -27.12
CA PRO A 78 15.93 -41.94 -27.81
C PRO A 78 14.57 -42.70 -27.78
N ALA A 79 13.53 -41.98 -28.25
CA ALA A 79 12.07 -42.06 -28.05
C ALA A 79 11.26 -43.18 -28.78
N PRO A 80 9.91 -43.23 -28.58
CA PRO A 80 8.99 -42.83 -29.69
C PRO A 80 7.66 -42.09 -29.29
N PRO A 81 6.91 -41.48 -30.24
CA PRO A 81 5.64 -40.69 -30.05
C PRO A 81 4.37 -41.38 -30.67
N PRO A 82 3.20 -40.72 -30.91
CA PRO A 82 2.24 -40.00 -30.03
C PRO A 82 0.73 -40.41 -30.25
N SER A 83 -0.23 -39.94 -29.41
CA SER A 83 -1.57 -39.37 -29.80
C SER A 83 -2.57 -39.21 -28.63
N PRO A 84 -3.61 -38.34 -28.75
CA PRO A 84 -3.99 -37.37 -27.72
C PRO A 84 -5.18 -37.76 -26.82
N ALA A 85 -5.20 -37.23 -25.61
CA ALA A 85 -6.37 -37.16 -24.73
C ALA A 85 -6.76 -35.68 -24.54
N PRO A 86 -8.06 -35.35 -24.34
CA PRO A 86 -8.56 -33.99 -24.41
C PRO A 86 -7.98 -33.12 -23.28
N GLU A 87 -7.54 -31.90 -23.63
CA GLU A 87 -7.00 -30.91 -22.70
C GLU A 87 -8.00 -30.61 -21.56
N PRO A 88 -7.62 -30.80 -20.29
CA PRO A 88 -8.28 -30.11 -19.20
C PRO A 88 -7.99 -28.61 -19.34
N ALA A 89 -9.02 -27.79 -19.10
CA ALA A 89 -8.89 -26.33 -19.11
C ALA A 89 -7.69 -25.89 -18.24
N PRO A 90 -6.88 -24.90 -18.67
CA PRO A 90 -5.71 -24.50 -17.92
C PRO A 90 -6.14 -23.98 -16.55
N GLU A 91 -5.63 -24.65 -15.50
CA GLU A 91 -5.56 -24.05 -14.17
C GLU A 91 -4.79 -22.73 -14.28
N PRO A 92 -5.16 -21.68 -13.52
CA PRO A 92 -4.43 -20.42 -13.56
C PRO A 92 -2.98 -20.68 -13.11
N GLU A 93 -2.06 -20.58 -14.06
CA GLU A 93 -0.62 -20.71 -13.83
C GLU A 93 -0.20 -19.79 -12.67
N PRO A 94 0.43 -20.33 -11.61
CA PRO A 94 1.06 -19.49 -10.61
C PRO A 94 2.12 -18.65 -11.32
N GLY A 95 2.03 -17.32 -11.19
CA GLY A 95 3.02 -16.41 -11.77
C GLY A 95 4.44 -16.84 -11.38
N PRO A 96 5.45 -16.60 -12.25
CA PRO A 96 6.79 -17.13 -12.06
C PRO A 96 7.34 -16.78 -10.67
N PRO A 97 8.07 -17.70 -10.02
CA PRO A 97 8.69 -17.44 -8.73
C PRO A 97 9.50 -16.16 -8.86
N SER A 98 9.25 -15.20 -7.98
CA SER A 98 10.01 -13.95 -7.96
C SER A 98 11.45 -14.29 -7.59
N ASP A 99 12.38 -14.27 -8.54
CA ASP A 99 13.84 -14.43 -8.35
C ASP A 99 14.48 -13.32 -7.50
N VAL A 100 13.67 -12.55 -6.76
CA VAL A 100 14.12 -11.49 -5.86
C VAL A 100 14.29 -12.10 -4.47
N PRO A 101 15.51 -12.13 -3.92
CA PRO A 101 15.67 -12.67 -2.58
C PRO A 101 14.89 -11.84 -1.56
N LEU A 102 14.20 -12.52 -0.65
CA LEU A 102 13.38 -11.89 0.38
C LEU A 102 14.25 -11.03 1.29
N ALA A 103 13.72 -9.87 1.72
CA ALA A 103 14.36 -8.99 2.69
C ALA A 103 15.76 -8.48 2.26
N HIS A 104 15.92 -8.11 0.98
CA HIS A 104 17.12 -7.38 0.55
C HIS A 104 17.14 -5.94 1.10
N PRO A 105 18.31 -5.40 1.50
CA PRO A 105 18.44 -3.98 1.78
C PRO A 105 18.05 -3.17 0.54
N PRO A 106 17.34 -2.03 0.70
CA PRO A 106 16.91 -1.22 -0.43
C PRO A 106 18.11 -0.81 -1.29
N VAL A 107 18.01 -1.06 -2.60
CA VAL A 107 19.14 -0.90 -3.53
C VAL A 107 19.22 0.54 -4.05
N ALA A 108 18.08 1.12 -4.44
CA ALA A 108 18.01 2.49 -4.96
C ALA A 108 16.64 3.15 -4.70
N LEU A 109 16.66 4.48 -4.57
CA LEU A 109 15.45 5.30 -4.63
C LEU A 109 14.89 5.31 -6.07
N PRO A 110 13.56 5.46 -6.25
CA PRO A 110 12.99 5.68 -7.57
C PRO A 110 13.56 6.94 -8.22
N ALA A 111 13.77 6.88 -9.54
CA ALA A 111 14.14 8.05 -10.32
C ALA A 111 13.04 9.11 -10.19
N ALA A 112 13.43 10.33 -9.82
CA ALA A 112 12.53 11.47 -9.71
C ALA A 112 12.55 12.28 -11.01
N ASP A 113 11.38 12.77 -11.42
CA ASP A 113 11.24 13.80 -12.44
C ASP A 113 11.15 15.17 -11.73
N PRO A 114 12.07 16.12 -12.00
CA PRO A 114 12.06 17.43 -11.36
C PRO A 114 10.78 18.24 -11.60
N GLU A 115 10.06 17.98 -12.69
CA GLU A 115 8.80 18.66 -13.01
C GLU A 115 7.57 17.97 -12.39
N ALA A 116 7.74 16.81 -11.76
CA ALA A 116 6.67 16.00 -11.19
C ALA A 116 6.97 15.55 -9.74
N LEU A 117 7.59 16.42 -8.94
CA LEU A 117 7.94 16.10 -7.55
C LEU A 117 6.71 15.77 -6.67
N ASP A 118 5.53 16.28 -7.02
CA ASP A 118 4.28 15.95 -6.35
C ASP A 118 3.81 14.50 -6.59
N ASP A 119 4.36 13.81 -7.61
CA ASP A 119 4.07 12.41 -7.91
C ASP A 119 4.94 11.43 -7.10
N LEU A 120 5.91 11.93 -6.33
CA LEU A 120 6.82 11.13 -5.51
C LEU A 120 6.06 10.24 -4.51
N VAL A 121 6.58 9.03 -4.34
CA VAL A 121 5.92 7.99 -3.56
C VAL A 121 6.77 7.67 -2.33
N PRO A 122 6.26 7.88 -1.10
CA PRO A 122 6.93 7.34 0.07
C PRO A 122 6.99 5.82 0.00
N ASP A 123 8.08 5.23 0.51
CA ASP A 123 8.22 3.77 0.61
C ASP A 123 7.10 3.18 1.49
N THR A 124 6.84 3.84 2.61
CA THR A 124 5.88 3.42 3.63
C THR A 124 4.93 4.58 3.96
N GLU A 125 3.64 4.31 3.90
CA GLU A 125 2.60 5.16 4.49
C GLU A 125 1.98 4.42 5.67
N LEU A 126 1.73 5.12 6.76
CA LEU A 126 1.15 4.56 7.98
C LEU A 126 0.19 5.59 8.57
N ASP A 127 -1.03 5.18 8.86
CA ASP A 127 -2.06 6.02 9.45
C ASP A 127 -2.90 5.21 10.46
N GLY A 128 -3.55 5.91 11.38
CA GLY A 128 -4.47 5.30 12.33
C GLY A 128 -5.34 6.31 13.05
N ALA A 129 -6.48 5.84 13.49
CA ALA A 129 -7.43 6.64 14.24
C ALA A 129 -8.28 5.76 15.16
N ALA A 130 -8.94 6.38 16.13
CA ALA A 130 -9.91 5.72 17.00
C ALA A 130 -11.20 6.55 17.03
N TYR A 131 -12.34 5.89 16.85
CA TYR A 131 -13.67 6.50 16.83
C TYR A 131 -14.63 5.65 17.63
N GLY A 132 -14.82 6.01 18.91
CA GLY A 132 -15.78 5.37 19.80
C GLY A 132 -15.60 3.86 19.89
N CYS A 133 -16.31 3.13 19.02
CA CYS A 133 -16.36 1.69 18.97
C CYS A 133 -15.45 1.02 17.93
N LEU A 134 -14.65 1.79 17.18
CA LEU A 134 -13.72 1.23 16.21
C LEU A 134 -12.34 1.87 16.29
N THR A 135 -11.31 1.07 16.05
CA THR A 135 -9.93 1.52 15.88
C THR A 135 -9.44 1.15 14.49
N LEU A 136 -8.94 2.13 13.75
CA LEU A 136 -8.40 2.01 12.40
C LEU A 136 -6.87 1.98 12.44
N ARG A 137 -6.27 1.06 11.68
CA ARG A 137 -4.85 1.08 11.30
C ARG A 137 -4.75 0.85 9.80
N ALA A 138 -3.94 1.65 9.12
CA ALA A 138 -3.74 1.51 7.69
C ALA A 138 -2.25 1.66 7.36
N VAL A 139 -1.73 0.80 6.50
CA VAL A 139 -0.34 0.82 6.07
C VAL A 139 -0.24 0.46 4.59
N SER A 140 0.67 1.11 3.87
CA SER A 140 1.05 0.74 2.50
C SER A 140 2.56 0.68 2.39
N LEU A 141 3.09 -0.46 1.95
CA LEU A 141 4.51 -0.79 1.94
C LEU A 141 4.96 -1.10 0.52
N ARG A 142 6.10 -0.52 0.13
CA ARG A 142 6.82 -0.91 -1.09
C ARG A 142 7.30 -2.35 -0.96
N GLY A 143 7.00 -3.15 -1.97
CA GLY A 143 7.39 -4.56 -2.01
C GLY A 143 8.88 -4.74 -2.30
N ASP A 144 9.43 -5.88 -1.88
CA ASP A 144 10.83 -6.24 -2.10
C ASP A 144 11.22 -6.21 -3.58
N ARG A 145 10.31 -6.61 -4.49
CA ARG A 145 10.53 -6.51 -5.94
C ARG A 145 10.74 -5.06 -6.38
N ALA A 146 9.88 -4.16 -5.92
CA ALA A 146 9.97 -2.74 -6.27
C ALA A 146 11.22 -2.09 -5.66
N ARG A 147 11.60 -2.47 -4.43
CA ARG A 147 12.85 -2.03 -3.79
C ARG A 147 14.10 -2.52 -4.52
N TYR A 148 14.09 -3.78 -4.97
CA TYR A 148 15.20 -4.40 -5.69
C TYR A 148 15.44 -3.71 -7.05
N HIS A 149 14.36 -3.40 -7.78
CA HIS A 149 14.46 -2.75 -9.09
C HIS A 149 14.53 -1.21 -9.03
N GLY A 150 14.51 -0.60 -7.84
CA GLY A 150 14.44 0.87 -7.75
C GLY A 150 13.09 1.45 -8.25
N GLU A 151 12.03 0.65 -8.39
CA GLU A 151 10.70 1.09 -8.84
C GLU A 151 9.87 1.67 -7.69
N ALA A 152 9.09 2.74 -7.90
CA ALA A 152 8.16 3.24 -6.89
C ALA A 152 7.08 2.21 -6.48
N ARG A 153 6.55 2.35 -5.26
CA ARG A 153 5.37 1.58 -4.82
C ARG A 153 4.17 1.89 -5.72
N ARG A 154 3.49 0.87 -6.22
CA ARG A 154 2.30 0.98 -7.08
C ARG A 154 1.00 1.04 -6.29
N ASP A 155 1.01 0.55 -5.07
CA ASP A 155 -0.12 0.70 -4.16
C ASP A 155 -0.24 2.16 -3.68
N ALA A 156 -1.46 2.66 -3.63
CA ALA A 156 -1.85 3.92 -3.02
C ALA A 156 -2.84 3.67 -1.90
N LEU A 157 -2.67 4.38 -0.79
CA LEU A 157 -3.56 4.36 0.36
C LEU A 157 -4.07 5.78 0.61
N LEU A 158 -5.36 5.92 0.85
CA LEU A 158 -5.98 7.18 1.24
C LEU A 158 -6.94 6.92 2.40
N THR A 159 -6.78 7.68 3.46
CA THR A 159 -7.67 7.74 4.62
C THR A 159 -8.29 9.13 4.68
N ALA A 160 -9.61 9.20 4.80
CA ALA A 160 -10.34 10.46 4.85
C ALA A 160 -11.48 10.38 5.87
N ARG A 161 -11.72 11.50 6.57
CA ARG A 161 -12.92 11.72 7.38
C ARG A 161 -13.77 12.80 6.73
N PHE A 162 -15.06 12.53 6.62
CA PHE A 162 -16.08 13.47 6.18
C PHE A 162 -17.13 13.67 7.28
N GLY A 163 -17.83 14.80 7.22
CA GLY A 163 -18.94 15.10 8.13
C GLY A 163 -18.53 15.32 9.58
N SER A 164 -19.54 15.42 10.44
CA SER A 164 -19.41 15.61 11.89
C SER A 164 -20.59 14.98 12.61
N GLY A 165 -20.46 14.75 13.92
CA GLY A 165 -21.50 14.12 14.74
C GLY A 165 -21.92 12.77 14.17
N ARG A 166 -23.24 12.56 14.03
CA ARG A 166 -23.85 11.32 13.50
C ARG A 166 -23.62 11.07 12.01
N ASP A 167 -23.17 12.09 11.27
CA ASP A 167 -22.81 11.97 9.86
C ASP A 167 -21.30 11.84 9.66
N THR A 168 -20.54 11.63 10.74
CA THR A 168 -19.10 11.36 10.64
C THR A 168 -18.87 10.04 9.92
N LEU A 169 -18.18 10.10 8.79
CA LEU A 169 -17.96 8.99 7.89
C LEU A 169 -16.47 8.90 7.54
N LEU A 170 -15.86 7.76 7.81
CA LEU A 170 -14.50 7.48 7.35
C LEU A 170 -14.56 6.71 6.04
N LEU A 171 -13.68 7.10 5.13
CA LEU A 171 -13.38 6.33 3.93
C LEU A 171 -11.91 5.96 3.97
N VAL A 172 -11.64 4.68 3.78
CA VAL A 172 -10.30 4.20 3.46
C VAL A 172 -10.33 3.62 2.05
N ALA A 173 -9.50 4.15 1.16
CA ALA A 173 -9.37 3.70 -0.22
C ALA A 173 -7.97 3.14 -0.45
N VAL A 174 -7.92 1.96 -1.07
CA VAL A 174 -6.69 1.27 -1.49
C VAL A 174 -6.78 1.06 -2.98
N ALA A 175 -5.75 1.49 -3.71
CA ALA A 175 -5.67 1.27 -5.15
C ALA A 175 -4.33 0.64 -5.50
N THR A 176 -4.33 -0.33 -6.42
CA THR A 176 -3.11 -0.91 -6.99
C THR A 176 -3.08 -0.59 -8.48
N GLY A 177 -2.08 0.18 -8.92
CA GLY A 177 -1.87 0.48 -10.34
C GLY A 177 -1.38 -0.75 -11.12
N ARG A 178 -1.68 -0.79 -12.43
CA ARG A 178 -1.22 -1.87 -13.32
C ARG A 178 0.31 -1.86 -13.46
N PRO A 179 0.97 -3.03 -13.59
CA PRO A 179 2.38 -3.07 -13.95
C PRO A 179 2.63 -2.34 -15.28
N GLY A 180 3.64 -1.46 -15.35
CA GLY A 180 3.99 -0.76 -16.58
C GLY A 180 4.97 0.40 -16.34
N PRO A 181 5.67 0.85 -17.39
CA PRO A 181 6.76 1.83 -17.29
C PRO A 181 6.31 3.27 -16.99
N GLU A 182 5.03 3.61 -17.14
CA GLU A 182 4.55 4.99 -17.01
C GLU A 182 3.27 5.08 -16.15
N GLY A 183 3.24 6.00 -15.17
CA GLY A 183 2.00 6.48 -14.53
C GLY A 183 1.25 5.53 -13.58
N SER A 184 1.71 4.29 -13.34
CA SER A 184 0.99 3.35 -12.45
C SER A 184 0.74 3.89 -11.03
N PRO A 185 1.73 4.44 -10.30
CA PRO A 185 1.50 4.95 -8.94
C PRO A 185 0.56 6.16 -8.92
N ARG A 186 0.71 7.06 -9.89
CA ARG A 186 -0.17 8.24 -10.06
C ARG A 186 -1.60 7.83 -10.34
N ALA A 187 -1.81 6.89 -11.26
CA ALA A 187 -3.15 6.38 -11.59
C ALA A 187 -3.86 5.78 -10.36
N ALA A 188 -3.13 5.07 -9.49
CA ALA A 188 -3.67 4.54 -8.25
C ALA A 188 -4.08 5.65 -7.27
N ARG A 189 -3.22 6.65 -7.04
CA ARG A 189 -3.55 7.82 -6.19
C ARG A 189 -4.73 8.61 -6.71
N ASP A 190 -4.72 8.91 -7.99
CA ASP A 190 -5.79 9.62 -8.67
C ASP A 190 -7.13 8.89 -8.53
N ALA A 191 -7.12 7.56 -8.62
CA ALA A 191 -8.32 6.75 -8.43
C ALA A 191 -8.83 6.82 -6.98
N CYS A 192 -7.94 6.72 -5.98
CA CYS A 192 -8.30 6.93 -4.57
C CYS A 192 -8.87 8.34 -4.34
N ALA A 193 -8.22 9.38 -4.85
CA ALA A 193 -8.64 10.77 -4.70
C ALA A 193 -10.01 11.03 -5.35
N ARG A 194 -10.25 10.51 -6.56
CA ARG A 194 -11.55 10.64 -7.26
C ARG A 194 -12.68 9.98 -6.49
N ILE A 195 -12.48 8.76 -5.99
CA ILE A 195 -13.49 8.04 -5.20
C ILE A 195 -13.73 8.75 -3.87
N ALA A 196 -12.67 9.19 -3.18
CA ALA A 196 -12.79 9.95 -1.94
C ALA A 196 -13.57 11.24 -2.12
N ALA A 197 -13.27 12.02 -3.15
CA ALA A 197 -14.01 13.23 -3.45
C ALA A 197 -15.49 12.94 -3.78
N ALA A 198 -15.78 11.84 -4.49
CA ALA A 198 -17.14 11.45 -4.83
C ALA A 198 -17.96 10.98 -3.60
N VAL A 199 -17.34 10.22 -2.70
CA VAL A 199 -17.92 9.81 -1.42
C VAL A 199 -18.14 11.02 -0.52
N GLY A 200 -17.14 11.90 -0.39
CA GLY A 200 -17.25 13.11 0.43
C GLY A 200 -18.40 14.02 0.01
N ARG A 201 -18.60 14.23 -1.30
CA ARG A 201 -19.76 14.98 -1.84
C ARG A 201 -21.11 14.31 -1.55
N SER A 202 -21.13 13.01 -1.27
CA SER A 202 -22.33 12.21 -0.97
C SER A 202 -22.44 11.85 0.52
N GLY A 203 -21.57 12.39 1.38
CA GLY A 203 -21.32 11.89 2.75
C GLY A 203 -22.56 11.80 3.63
N THR A 204 -23.33 12.89 3.75
CA THR A 204 -24.56 12.93 4.56
C THR A 204 -25.56 11.86 4.11
N ARG A 205 -25.83 11.76 2.80
CA ARG A 205 -26.77 10.77 2.27
C ARG A 205 -26.28 9.34 2.49
N LEU A 206 -24.98 9.08 2.36
CA LEU A 206 -24.40 7.77 2.64
C LEU A 206 -24.51 7.42 4.13
N ALA A 207 -24.27 8.38 5.03
CA ALA A 207 -24.45 8.18 6.47
C ALA A 207 -25.91 7.87 6.82
N GLU A 208 -26.87 8.58 6.23
CA GLU A 208 -28.30 8.29 6.39
C GLU A 208 -28.69 6.92 5.84
N ASP A 209 -28.16 6.53 4.66
CA ASP A 209 -28.42 5.22 4.06
C ASP A 209 -27.86 4.09 4.92
N LEU A 210 -26.69 4.28 5.53
CA LEU A 210 -26.07 3.35 6.49
C LEU A 210 -26.91 3.22 7.76
N ARG A 211 -27.28 4.34 8.39
CA ARG A 211 -28.13 4.36 9.60
C ARG A 211 -29.50 3.74 9.34
N GLY A 212 -30.08 3.99 8.18
CA GLY A 212 -31.36 3.44 7.77
C GLY A 212 -31.31 2.02 7.23
N GLY A 213 -30.14 1.36 7.18
CA GLY A 213 -30.01 -0.01 6.67
C GLY A 213 -30.38 -0.17 5.18
N ARG A 214 -30.30 0.89 4.37
CA ARG A 214 -30.77 0.93 2.98
C ARG A 214 -29.77 0.29 2.01
N ARG A 215 -29.59 -1.04 2.13
CA ARG A 215 -28.59 -1.83 1.41
C ARG A 215 -28.60 -1.63 -0.12
N ASP A 216 -29.78 -1.65 -0.74
CA ASP A 216 -29.88 -1.54 -2.21
C ASP A 216 -29.55 -0.13 -2.71
N ALA A 217 -29.93 0.89 -1.92
CA ALA A 217 -29.54 2.28 -2.18
C ALA A 217 -28.03 2.44 -2.11
N LEU A 218 -27.39 1.90 -1.06
CA LEU A 218 -25.93 1.89 -0.90
C LEU A 218 -25.23 1.17 -2.06
N ARG A 219 -25.64 -0.06 -2.40
CA ARG A 219 -25.03 -0.82 -3.50
C ARG A 219 -25.12 -0.04 -4.81
N SER A 220 -26.30 0.46 -5.15
CA SER A 220 -26.49 1.19 -6.41
C SER A 220 -25.72 2.52 -6.43
N GLY A 221 -25.69 3.25 -5.30
CA GLY A 221 -24.99 4.53 -5.15
C GLY A 221 -23.48 4.38 -5.26
N LEU A 222 -22.91 3.45 -4.51
CA LEU A 222 -21.48 3.15 -4.52
C LEU A 222 -21.02 2.59 -5.86
N ARG A 223 -21.83 1.76 -6.53
CA ARG A 223 -21.55 1.31 -7.90
C ARG A 223 -21.44 2.48 -8.88
N ARG A 224 -22.39 3.44 -8.81
CA ARG A 224 -22.35 4.64 -9.65
C ARG A 224 -21.14 5.54 -9.33
N LEU A 225 -20.80 5.70 -8.04
CA LEU A 225 -19.63 6.48 -7.62
C LEU A 225 -18.33 5.85 -8.12
N THR A 226 -18.23 4.53 -8.00
CA THR A 226 -17.08 3.74 -8.47
C THR A 226 -16.93 3.86 -9.98
N ALA A 227 -17.99 3.58 -10.76
CA ALA A 227 -17.96 3.70 -12.22
C ALA A 227 -17.56 5.11 -12.70
N ARG A 228 -18.04 6.17 -12.03
CA ARG A 228 -17.62 7.56 -12.33
C ARG A 228 -16.16 7.83 -12.00
N GLY A 229 -15.64 7.24 -10.92
CA GLY A 229 -14.23 7.36 -10.51
C GLY A 229 -13.25 6.76 -11.53
N TYR A 230 -13.70 5.77 -12.32
CA TYR A 230 -12.92 5.17 -13.41
C TYR A 230 -13.16 5.83 -14.77
N GLY A 231 -14.37 6.31 -15.06
CA GLY A 231 -14.75 6.89 -16.35
C GLY A 231 -14.08 8.23 -16.72
N THR A 232 -13.25 8.81 -15.86
CA THR A 232 -12.57 10.10 -16.11
C THR A 232 -11.14 9.99 -16.63
N VAL A 233 -10.59 8.79 -16.85
CA VAL A 233 -9.20 8.59 -17.35
C VAL A 233 -9.13 8.46 -18.89
N ARG A 234 -10.08 9.04 -19.64
CA ARG A 234 -9.96 9.17 -21.10
C ARG A 234 -9.70 10.62 -21.49
N GLY A 235 -8.46 10.90 -21.86
CA GLY A 235 -8.07 12.14 -22.52
C GLY A 235 -6.71 12.04 -23.23
N ARG A 236 -6.74 12.15 -24.58
CA ARG A 236 -5.66 12.30 -25.61
C ARG A 236 -5.03 10.96 -26.11
N ALA A 237 -5.10 10.49 -27.38
CA ALA A 237 -5.68 10.84 -28.71
C ALA A 237 -5.62 9.57 -29.65
N PRO A 238 -5.72 9.64 -31.00
CA PRO A 238 -6.89 9.69 -31.91
C PRO A 238 -7.30 8.35 -32.62
N GLU A 239 -8.49 8.37 -33.26
CA GLU A 239 -9.02 7.54 -34.39
C GLU A 239 -9.24 6.00 -34.24
N PRO A 240 -10.26 5.43 -34.93
CA PRO A 240 -10.89 4.17 -34.57
C PRO A 240 -10.27 2.96 -35.29
N ALA A 241 -9.93 1.91 -34.55
CA ALA A 241 -9.69 0.59 -35.12
C ALA A 241 -10.12 -0.53 -34.18
N ALA A 242 -10.91 -1.44 -34.74
CA ALA A 242 -11.33 -2.76 -34.24
C ALA A 242 -12.36 -2.81 -33.10
N GLU A 243 -13.27 -3.78 -33.22
CA GLU A 243 -14.39 -4.05 -32.31
C GLU A 243 -13.93 -4.14 -30.84
N PRO A 244 -14.65 -3.49 -29.90
CA PRO A 244 -14.22 -3.44 -28.51
C PRO A 244 -14.33 -4.83 -27.87
N PRO A 245 -13.27 -5.35 -27.20
CA PRO A 245 -13.41 -6.48 -26.31
C PRO A 245 -14.33 -6.13 -25.13
N ALA A 246 -14.99 -7.13 -24.57
CA ALA A 246 -16.03 -6.99 -23.54
C ALA A 246 -15.66 -5.99 -22.43
N ALA A 247 -16.60 -5.10 -22.10
CA ALA A 247 -16.45 -3.84 -21.35
C ALA A 247 -16.09 -3.96 -19.84
N ALA A 248 -15.26 -4.92 -19.43
CA ALA A 248 -14.82 -5.11 -18.04
C ALA A 248 -13.31 -4.92 -17.81
N GLU A 249 -12.49 -4.86 -18.86
CA GLU A 249 -11.01 -4.97 -18.79
C GLU A 249 -10.24 -3.63 -18.71
N ASP A 250 -10.93 -2.48 -18.78
CA ASP A 250 -10.31 -1.14 -18.98
C ASP A 250 -10.01 -0.37 -17.69
N HIS A 251 -9.94 -1.00 -16.51
CA HIS A 251 -9.59 -0.28 -15.29
C HIS A 251 -8.07 -0.10 -15.14
N PRO A 252 -7.56 1.15 -15.04
CA PRO A 252 -6.13 1.41 -14.89
C PRO A 252 -5.58 1.00 -13.51
N ALA A 253 -6.45 0.77 -12.53
CA ALA A 253 -6.10 0.35 -11.18
C ALA A 253 -7.20 -0.53 -10.55
N ALA A 254 -6.82 -1.45 -9.67
CA ALA A 254 -7.75 -2.16 -8.79
C ALA A 254 -8.03 -1.28 -7.57
N VAL A 255 -9.25 -0.74 -7.41
CA VAL A 255 -9.61 0.11 -6.26
C VAL A 255 -10.58 -0.58 -5.32
N ARG A 256 -10.25 -0.58 -4.04
CA ARG A 256 -11.04 -1.10 -2.92
C ARG A 256 -11.27 -0.02 -1.90
N CYS A 257 -12.44 -0.02 -1.30
CA CYS A 257 -12.83 0.98 -0.32
C CYS A 257 -13.54 0.35 0.85
N LEU A 258 -13.28 0.90 2.03
CA LEU A 258 -13.98 0.60 3.26
C LEU A 258 -14.64 1.88 3.77
N LEU A 259 -15.96 1.83 3.93
CA LEU A 259 -16.78 2.92 4.44
C LEU A 259 -17.20 2.60 5.87
N LEU A 260 -16.81 3.46 6.81
CA LEU A 260 -16.96 3.26 8.25
C LEU A 260 -17.73 4.45 8.86
N PRO A 261 -19.01 4.31 9.22
CA PRO A 261 -19.68 5.31 10.03
C PRO A 261 -19.05 5.33 11.42
N ALA A 262 -18.77 6.53 11.94
CA ALA A 262 -18.29 6.72 13.31
C ALA A 262 -19.44 6.93 14.32
N ASP A 263 -20.70 6.91 13.85
CA ASP A 263 -21.88 6.90 14.72
C ASP A 263 -21.88 5.59 15.55
N PRO A 264 -21.84 5.66 16.90
CA PRO A 264 -21.84 4.47 17.76
C PRO A 264 -23.10 3.60 17.60
N ASP A 265 -24.21 4.19 17.15
CA ASP A 265 -25.47 3.48 16.93
C ASP A 265 -25.49 2.76 15.56
N CYS A 266 -24.48 3.00 14.71
CA CYS A 266 -24.36 2.39 13.39
C CYS A 266 -23.15 1.44 13.35
N ARG A 267 -23.40 0.14 13.42
CA ARG A 267 -22.36 -0.91 13.35
C ARG A 267 -22.08 -1.45 11.93
N THR A 268 -22.84 -1.01 10.93
CA THR A 268 -22.65 -1.45 9.53
C THR A 268 -21.34 -0.90 8.96
N ARG A 269 -20.45 -1.77 8.51
CA ARG A 269 -19.25 -1.43 7.73
C ARG A 269 -19.45 -1.88 6.29
N VAL A 270 -19.02 -1.09 5.32
CA VAL A 270 -19.26 -1.42 3.90
C VAL A 270 -17.95 -1.49 3.14
N PHE A 271 -17.62 -2.69 2.67
CA PHE A 271 -16.60 -2.90 1.65
C PHE A 271 -17.21 -2.75 0.26
N PHE A 272 -16.53 -2.03 -0.63
CA PHE A 272 -16.91 -1.93 -2.04
C PHE A 272 -15.70 -1.65 -2.93
N GLY A 273 -15.79 -1.93 -4.23
CA GLY A 273 -14.70 -1.65 -5.16
C GLY A 273 -14.67 -2.55 -6.39
N ALA A 274 -13.49 -2.70 -6.99
CA ALA A 274 -13.22 -3.54 -8.16
C ALA A 274 -11.76 -4.00 -8.20
N GLY A 275 -11.48 -5.06 -8.97
CA GLY A 275 -10.11 -5.59 -9.21
C GLY A 275 -9.65 -6.63 -8.19
N ALA A 276 -8.34 -6.89 -8.05
CA ALA A 276 -7.78 -7.92 -7.16
C ALA A 276 -7.32 -7.40 -5.78
N GLY A 277 -7.43 -8.23 -4.74
CA GLY A 277 -7.13 -7.87 -3.35
C GLY A 277 -7.76 -8.88 -2.39
N GLY A 278 -8.18 -8.41 -1.21
CA GLY A 278 -8.92 -9.22 -0.26
C GLY A 278 -9.69 -8.42 0.78
N PHE A 279 -10.73 -9.04 1.31
CA PHE A 279 -11.51 -8.53 2.44
C PHE A 279 -11.79 -9.68 3.39
N PHE A 280 -11.26 -9.61 4.60
CA PHE A 280 -11.25 -10.70 5.57
C PHE A 280 -11.80 -10.24 6.91
N ARG A 281 -12.21 -11.21 7.72
CA ARG A 281 -12.51 -11.05 9.13
C ARG A 281 -11.64 -12.00 9.94
N LEU A 282 -11.06 -11.51 11.00
CA LEU A 282 -10.42 -12.33 12.03
C LEU A 282 -11.37 -12.41 13.22
N CYS A 283 -11.77 -13.63 13.55
CA CYS A 283 -12.67 -13.94 14.67
C CYS A 283 -12.13 -15.21 15.34
N ASP A 284 -11.99 -15.20 16.67
CA ASP A 284 -11.46 -16.32 17.46
C ASP A 284 -10.11 -16.88 16.93
N GLY A 285 -9.23 -15.99 16.45
CA GLY A 285 -7.93 -16.36 15.90
C GLY A 285 -7.95 -16.97 14.49
N ALA A 286 -9.12 -17.12 13.87
CA ALA A 286 -9.28 -17.66 12.52
C ALA A 286 -9.65 -16.57 11.50
N TRP A 287 -8.99 -16.60 10.34
CA TRP A 287 -9.34 -15.76 9.20
C TRP A 287 -10.52 -16.34 8.42
N GLN A 288 -11.52 -15.51 8.17
CA GLN A 288 -12.64 -15.76 7.29
C GLN A 288 -12.54 -14.84 6.07
N ASP A 289 -12.53 -15.41 4.87
CA ASP A 289 -12.64 -14.62 3.62
C ASP A 289 -14.09 -14.12 3.46
N LEU A 290 -14.24 -12.81 3.39
CA LEU A 290 -15.52 -12.11 3.24
C LEU A 290 -15.67 -11.50 1.84
N GLU A 291 -14.68 -11.65 0.97
CA GLU A 291 -14.71 -11.11 -0.37
C GLU A 291 -15.88 -11.72 -1.17
N PRO A 292 -16.75 -10.89 -1.79
CA PRO A 292 -17.83 -11.40 -2.61
C PRO A 292 -17.29 -12.22 -3.79
N ALA A 293 -17.84 -13.41 -4.01
CA ALA A 293 -17.67 -14.10 -5.28
C ALA A 293 -18.26 -13.23 -6.39
N VAL A 294 -17.47 -12.97 -7.42
CA VAL A 294 -17.91 -12.20 -8.59
C VAL A 294 -18.53 -13.17 -9.61
N PRO A 295 -19.83 -13.07 -9.93
CA PRO A 295 -20.38 -13.74 -11.09
C PRO A 295 -19.68 -13.21 -12.35
N GLN A 296 -19.41 -14.09 -13.32
CA GLN A 296 -18.76 -13.72 -14.58
C GLN A 296 -19.46 -12.50 -15.20
N GLY A 297 -18.75 -11.36 -15.26
CA GLY A 297 -19.24 -10.10 -15.84
C GLY A 297 -19.53 -8.95 -14.88
N GLU A 298 -19.62 -9.15 -13.55
CA GLU A 298 -19.79 -8.03 -12.60
C GLU A 298 -18.45 -7.56 -12.00
N ALA A 299 -17.85 -6.48 -12.51
CA ALA A 299 -16.60 -5.94 -11.95
C ALA A 299 -16.73 -5.30 -10.54
N PHE A 300 -17.96 -5.12 -10.03
CA PHE A 300 -18.21 -4.36 -8.80
C PHE A 300 -18.44 -5.26 -7.58
N LEU A 301 -17.52 -5.19 -6.63
CA LEU A 301 -17.59 -5.82 -5.33
C LEU A 301 -18.39 -4.96 -4.35
N PHE A 302 -19.27 -5.58 -3.57
CA PHE A 302 -20.03 -4.92 -2.51
C PHE A 302 -20.37 -5.89 -1.39
N ARG A 303 -19.95 -5.56 -0.17
CA ARG A 303 -20.17 -6.37 1.04
C ARG A 303 -20.43 -5.48 2.25
N PRO A 304 -21.69 -5.34 2.69
CA PRO A 304 -21.97 -4.83 4.02
C PRO A 304 -21.67 -5.93 5.03
N VAL A 305 -21.02 -5.56 6.14
CA VAL A 305 -20.74 -6.44 7.27
C VAL A 305 -21.11 -5.74 8.57
N ASP A 306 -21.44 -6.54 9.55
CA ASP A 306 -21.69 -6.05 10.91
C ASP A 306 -20.37 -6.00 11.69
N GLY A 307 -20.09 -4.85 12.31
CA GLY A 307 -18.92 -4.61 13.15
C GLY A 307 -19.12 -5.19 14.56
N ARG A 308 -18.89 -6.50 14.69
CA ARG A 308 -19.08 -7.22 15.95
C ARG A 308 -17.90 -6.98 16.87
N ALA A 309 -18.16 -6.62 18.13
CA ALA A 309 -17.11 -6.44 19.12
C ALA A 309 -16.18 -7.67 19.19
N GLY A 310 -14.87 -7.45 19.20
CA GLY A 310 -13.84 -8.48 19.17
C GLY A 310 -13.43 -8.94 17.77
N ASP A 311 -14.22 -8.64 16.72
CA ASP A 311 -13.81 -8.91 15.34
C ASP A 311 -12.76 -7.89 14.88
N THR A 312 -11.84 -8.36 14.04
CA THR A 312 -10.97 -7.48 13.24
C THR A 312 -11.31 -7.64 11.77
N LEU A 313 -11.70 -6.56 11.10
CA LEU A 313 -11.86 -6.54 9.64
C LEU A 313 -10.54 -6.15 8.98
N LEU A 314 -10.16 -6.84 7.91
CA LEU A 314 -8.97 -6.56 7.13
C LEU A 314 -9.35 -6.35 5.66
N MET A 315 -9.13 -5.16 5.13
CA MET A 315 -9.11 -4.91 3.68
C MET A 315 -7.66 -4.78 3.24
N CYS A 316 -7.26 -5.46 2.15
CA CYS A 316 -5.88 -5.41 1.71
C CYS A 316 -5.71 -5.53 0.18
N SER A 317 -4.54 -5.09 -0.31
CA SER A 317 -4.14 -5.28 -1.70
C SER A 317 -3.77 -6.73 -1.98
N ALA A 318 -3.61 -7.08 -3.26
CA ALA A 318 -3.32 -8.45 -3.68
C ALA A 318 -1.96 -8.98 -3.17
N GLY A 319 -1.01 -8.09 -2.85
CA GLY A 319 0.29 -8.51 -2.29
C GLY A 319 0.21 -9.03 -0.86
N LEU A 320 -0.88 -8.74 -0.13
CA LEU A 320 -1.16 -9.32 1.18
C LEU A 320 -2.25 -10.39 1.14
N ALA A 321 -3.24 -10.25 0.26
CA ALA A 321 -4.34 -11.21 0.15
C ALA A 321 -3.91 -12.58 -0.37
N ARG A 322 -3.01 -12.63 -1.36
CA ARG A 322 -2.48 -13.89 -1.90
C ARG A 322 -1.76 -14.74 -0.85
N PRO A 323 -0.78 -14.23 -0.10
CA PRO A 323 -0.11 -15.05 0.91
C PRO A 323 -1.03 -15.44 2.07
N LEU A 324 -2.02 -14.60 2.41
CA LEU A 324 -3.01 -14.95 3.44
C LEU A 324 -3.88 -16.16 3.03
N ARG A 325 -4.17 -16.31 1.74
CA ARG A 325 -4.93 -17.46 1.20
C ARG A 325 -4.07 -18.69 0.96
N ALA A 326 -2.82 -18.49 0.54
CA ALA A 326 -1.95 -19.58 0.09
C ALA A 326 -1.13 -20.24 1.21
N ASP A 327 -0.84 -19.52 2.30
CA ASP A 327 0.04 -19.99 3.38
C ASP A 327 -0.65 -19.82 4.74
N THR A 328 -1.12 -20.93 5.31
CA THR A 328 -1.78 -20.96 6.63
C THR A 328 -0.83 -20.52 7.76
N THR A 329 0.46 -20.85 7.68
CA THR A 329 1.46 -20.43 8.68
C THR A 329 1.69 -18.91 8.64
N TYR A 330 1.64 -18.31 7.44
CA TYR A 330 1.63 -16.86 7.31
C TYR A 330 0.36 -16.24 7.89
N ALA A 331 -0.81 -16.83 7.58
CA ALA A 331 -2.10 -16.37 8.09
C ALA A 331 -2.17 -16.43 9.63
N ASP A 332 -1.75 -17.53 10.25
CA ASP A 332 -1.73 -17.71 11.70
C ASP A 332 -0.81 -16.70 12.40
N ARG A 333 0.35 -16.42 11.80
CA ARG A 333 1.29 -15.40 12.31
C ARG A 333 0.70 -13.99 12.28
N LEU A 334 -0.10 -13.65 11.28
CA LEU A 334 -0.82 -12.38 11.24
C LEU A 334 -2.01 -12.37 12.21
N ALA A 335 -2.77 -13.47 12.29
CA ALA A 335 -3.87 -13.62 13.24
C ALA A 335 -3.40 -13.37 14.68
N LEU A 336 -2.26 -13.94 15.06
CA LEU A 336 -1.69 -13.74 16.40
C LEU A 336 -1.32 -12.28 16.70
N ARG A 337 -0.92 -11.50 15.70
CA ARG A 337 -0.47 -10.10 15.88
C ARG A 337 -1.58 -9.08 15.75
N TRP A 338 -2.63 -9.42 15.02
CA TRP A 338 -3.75 -8.53 14.71
C TRP A 338 -5.06 -8.96 15.38
N GLY A 339 -5.11 -10.10 16.06
CA GLY A 339 -6.25 -10.52 16.85
C GLY A 339 -6.30 -9.86 18.22
N GLY A 340 -7.50 -9.78 18.80
CA GLY A 340 -7.72 -9.18 20.11
C GLY A 340 -7.68 -7.65 20.06
N GLU A 341 -6.88 -7.03 20.94
CA GLU A 341 -6.79 -5.57 21.04
C GLU A 341 -6.06 -4.94 19.83
N PRO A 342 -6.45 -3.71 19.42
CA PRO A 342 -5.79 -3.02 18.32
C PRO A 342 -4.31 -2.77 18.63
N PRO A 343 -3.36 -3.23 17.79
CA PRO A 343 -1.95 -2.99 18.01
C PRO A 343 -1.60 -1.50 17.89
N ALA A 344 -0.49 -1.11 18.54
CA ALA A 344 0.14 0.19 18.26
C ALA A 344 0.56 0.28 16.79
N LEU A 345 0.70 1.50 16.25
CA LEU A 345 1.04 1.73 14.84
C LEU A 345 2.36 1.05 14.43
N SER A 346 3.38 1.10 15.29
CA SER A 346 4.66 0.43 15.04
C SER A 346 4.52 -1.10 14.98
N ALA A 347 3.75 -1.69 15.91
CA ALA A 347 3.49 -3.13 15.92
C ALA A 347 2.66 -3.58 14.69
N PHE A 348 1.69 -2.77 14.27
CA PHE A 348 0.93 -3.00 13.04
C PHE A 348 1.84 -2.99 11.80
N LEU A 349 2.72 -1.99 11.70
CA LEU A 349 3.73 -1.89 10.64
C LEU A 349 4.70 -3.09 10.65
N SER A 350 5.19 -3.51 11.82
CA SER A 350 6.07 -4.69 11.93
C SER A 350 5.38 -5.97 11.48
N ALA A 351 4.10 -6.15 11.80
CA ALA A 351 3.33 -7.30 11.36
C ALA A 351 3.10 -7.32 9.84
N ALA A 352 2.81 -6.17 9.23
CA ALA A 352 2.63 -6.05 7.77
C ALA A 352 3.91 -6.38 6.97
N GLN A 353 5.08 -6.28 7.61
CA GLN A 353 6.39 -6.58 7.03
C GLN A 353 6.82 -8.05 7.13
N LEU A 354 6.00 -8.94 7.73
CA LEU A 354 6.37 -10.36 7.84
C LEU A 354 6.70 -10.96 6.47
N PRO A 355 7.82 -11.66 6.29
CA PRO A 355 8.19 -12.23 5.00
C PRO A 355 7.19 -13.31 4.58
N SER A 356 6.93 -13.37 3.27
CA SER A 356 6.13 -14.42 2.65
C SER A 356 6.79 -14.84 1.35
N ALA A 357 7.17 -16.12 1.28
CA ALA A 357 7.87 -16.67 0.12
C ALA A 357 7.01 -16.57 -1.14
N GLY A 358 7.63 -16.18 -2.26
CA GLY A 358 6.95 -15.96 -3.53
C GLY A 358 6.12 -14.66 -3.61
N HIS A 359 6.05 -13.86 -2.53
CA HIS A 359 5.19 -12.68 -2.45
C HIS A 359 5.99 -11.39 -2.19
N ALA A 360 6.69 -10.93 -3.24
CA ALA A 360 7.55 -9.74 -3.21
C ALA A 360 6.86 -8.43 -3.68
N GLY A 361 5.54 -8.47 -3.90
CA GLY A 361 4.76 -7.30 -4.31
C GLY A 361 4.52 -6.29 -3.18
N ASP A 362 4.04 -5.10 -3.55
CA ASP A 362 3.59 -4.08 -2.59
C ASP A 362 2.49 -4.64 -1.68
N ARG A 363 2.46 -4.15 -0.44
CA ARG A 363 1.53 -4.65 0.57
C ARG A 363 0.81 -3.49 1.20
N THR A 364 -0.51 -3.46 1.03
CA THR A 364 -1.37 -2.48 1.67
C THR A 364 -2.38 -3.20 2.53
N ALA A 365 -2.49 -2.80 3.80
CA ALA A 365 -3.38 -3.39 4.78
C ALA A 365 -4.16 -2.30 5.52
N VAL A 366 -5.45 -2.54 5.69
CA VAL A 366 -6.37 -1.68 6.44
C VAL A 366 -7.07 -2.58 7.46
N GLY A 367 -6.68 -2.47 8.73
CA GLY A 367 -7.28 -3.17 9.85
C GLY A 367 -8.28 -2.28 10.58
N VAL A 368 -9.45 -2.83 10.90
CA VAL A 368 -10.48 -2.20 11.73
C VAL A 368 -10.83 -3.14 12.87
N TRP A 369 -10.52 -2.73 14.09
CA TRP A 369 -10.86 -3.45 15.32
C TRP A 369 -12.15 -2.90 15.88
N GLU A 370 -13.11 -3.77 16.15
CA GLU A 370 -14.41 -3.43 16.70
C GLU A 370 -14.40 -3.68 18.21
N SER A 371 -14.83 -2.68 19.00
CA SER A 371 -14.91 -2.72 20.46
C SER A 371 -16.34 -2.59 20.99
#